data_AF-A0A535ZQE3-F1
#
_entry.id   AF-A0A535ZQE3-F1
#
_cell.length_a   1.000
_cell.length_b   1.000
_cell.length_c   1.000
_cell.angle_alpha   90.00
_cell.angle_beta   90.00
_cell.angle_gamma   90.00
#
_symmetry.space_group_name_H-M   'P 1'
#
loop_
_entity.id
_entity.type
_entity.pdbx_description
1 polymer ?
#
loop_
_entity_poly.entity_id
_entity_poly.type
_entity_poly.pdbx_seq_one_letter_code
_entity_poly.pdbx_strand_id
1 'polypeptide(L)'
;MKSFTMNQDTMNRSTMHPLGAANELARDESGRLYSVRMRELFKDLHVDMSAVEALGALKIAGHMLGLLQERWAERHGLTQGRLGVLFRLYRCGDIPLGDLALDLDYTPRNITGLVDHLERDGLVERVPDSSDRRSIRARLTKAGRERIEAVWKEGVDHQFEMVEGFSKDDLAQLRHLCLQLVVNARKELGK
;
A
#
# COMPACT_ATOMS: atom_id res chain seq x y z
N MET A 1 -34.44 1.22 -18.48
CA MET A 1 -33.74 0.24 -17.62
C MET A 1 -34.07 -1.16 -18.11
N LYS A 2 -33.20 -1.77 -18.93
CA LYS A 2 -33.31 -3.21 -19.25
C LYS A 2 -32.48 -3.97 -18.22
N SER A 3 -33.11 -4.97 -17.61
CA SER A 3 -32.54 -5.83 -16.59
C SER A 3 -31.26 -6.50 -17.09
N PHE A 4 -30.16 -6.33 -16.36
CA PHE A 4 -28.89 -7.03 -16.60
C PHE A 4 -28.98 -8.40 -15.92
N THR A 5 -29.45 -9.41 -16.65
CA THR A 5 -29.38 -10.80 -16.19
C THR A 5 -28.02 -11.36 -16.58
N MET A 6 -27.10 -11.37 -15.61
CA MET A 6 -25.80 -12.03 -15.75
C MET A 6 -26.01 -13.54 -15.76
N ASN A 7 -25.73 -14.19 -16.88
CA ASN A 7 -25.91 -15.63 -17.07
C ASN A 7 -24.95 -16.38 -16.13
N GLN A 8 -25.49 -17.17 -15.18
CA GLN A 8 -24.71 -17.81 -14.11
C GLN A 8 -23.82 -18.98 -14.57
N ASP A 9 -23.97 -19.42 -15.83
CA ASP A 9 -23.36 -20.65 -16.34
C ASP A 9 -21.95 -20.52 -16.96
N THR A 10 -21.28 -19.37 -16.83
CA THR A 10 -19.89 -19.20 -17.35
C THR A 10 -18.82 -18.96 -16.29
N MET A 11 -19.14 -18.99 -14.99
CA MET A 11 -18.13 -18.85 -13.93
C MET A 11 -18.08 -20.06 -13.02
N ASN A 12 -17.35 -21.09 -13.46
CA ASN A 12 -16.89 -22.14 -12.56
C ASN A 12 -15.93 -21.52 -11.53
N ARG A 13 -16.29 -21.54 -10.23
CA ARG A 13 -15.45 -20.98 -9.14
C ARG A 13 -14.03 -21.58 -9.10
N SER A 14 -13.85 -22.79 -9.64
CA SER A 14 -12.56 -23.50 -9.66
C SER A 14 -11.56 -22.95 -10.68
N THR A 15 -11.96 -22.03 -11.57
CA THR A 15 -11.08 -21.35 -12.54
C THR A 15 -10.92 -19.85 -12.27
N MET A 16 -11.43 -19.34 -11.15
CA MET A 16 -11.26 -17.93 -10.79
C MET A 16 -9.87 -17.68 -10.22
N HIS A 17 -8.97 -17.17 -11.05
CA HIS A 17 -7.71 -16.57 -10.59
C HIS A 17 -7.92 -15.12 -10.13
N PRO A 18 -6.98 -14.49 -9.41
CA PRO A 18 -7.05 -13.07 -9.12
C PRO A 18 -6.96 -12.26 -10.42
N LEU A 19 -7.73 -11.17 -10.54
CA LEU A 19 -7.54 -10.19 -11.62
C LEU A 19 -6.09 -9.70 -11.57
N GLY A 20 -5.33 -9.95 -12.63
CA GLY A 20 -3.90 -9.61 -12.69
C GLY A 20 -2.93 -10.74 -12.34
N ALA A 21 -3.41 -11.99 -12.29
CA ALA A 21 -2.51 -13.14 -12.36
C ALA A 21 -1.68 -13.08 -13.66
N ALA A 22 -0.39 -13.43 -13.60
CA ALA A 22 0.54 -13.25 -14.72
C ALA A 22 0.09 -13.98 -16.00
N ASN A 23 -0.64 -15.09 -15.84
CA ASN A 23 -1.24 -15.87 -16.93
C ASN A 23 -2.49 -15.22 -17.56
N GLU A 24 -3.00 -14.12 -17.00
CA GLU A 24 -4.15 -13.36 -17.52
C GLU A 24 -3.74 -12.02 -18.15
N LEU A 25 -2.43 -11.74 -18.29
CA LEU A 25 -1.91 -10.51 -18.87
C LEU A 25 -1.49 -10.70 -20.34
N ALA A 26 -1.83 -9.73 -21.18
CA ALA A 26 -1.41 -9.65 -22.57
C ALA A 26 -0.93 -8.21 -22.90
N ARG A 27 -0.39 -8.01 -24.11
CA ARG A 27 0.05 -6.69 -24.58
C ARG A 27 -0.84 -6.20 -25.72
N ASP A 28 -1.22 -4.92 -25.69
CA ASP A 28 -1.90 -4.26 -26.80
C ASP A 28 -0.94 -4.01 -27.99
N GLU A 29 -1.45 -3.46 -29.09
CA GLU A 29 -0.65 -3.15 -30.29
C GLU A 29 0.49 -2.15 -30.02
N SER A 30 0.39 -1.36 -28.96
CA SER A 30 1.43 -0.44 -28.50
C SER A 30 2.37 -1.07 -27.47
N GLY A 31 2.24 -2.36 -27.19
CA GLY A 31 3.05 -3.09 -26.22
C GLY A 31 2.65 -2.88 -24.75
N ARG A 32 1.53 -2.21 -24.44
CA ARG A 32 1.08 -1.96 -23.05
C ARG A 32 0.36 -3.18 -22.48
N LEU A 33 0.65 -3.49 -21.22
CA LEU A 33 0.00 -4.59 -20.51
C LEU A 33 -1.49 -4.28 -20.27
N TYR A 34 -2.34 -5.29 -20.46
CA TYR A 34 -3.73 -5.28 -20.07
C TYR A 34 -4.15 -6.65 -19.54
N SER A 35 -5.24 -6.70 -18.77
CA SER A 35 -5.83 -7.96 -18.31
C SER A 35 -6.83 -8.48 -19.35
N VAL A 36 -6.55 -9.65 -19.93
CA VAL A 36 -7.43 -10.33 -20.90
C VAL A 36 -8.80 -10.53 -20.29
N ARG A 37 -8.83 -11.08 -19.08
CA ARG A 37 -10.04 -11.33 -18.33
C ARG A 37 -10.84 -10.06 -18.04
N MET A 38 -10.17 -8.96 -17.68
CA MET A 38 -10.87 -7.69 -17.44
C MET A 38 -11.60 -7.24 -18.71
N ARG A 39 -10.97 -7.31 -19.88
CA ARG A 39 -11.63 -6.96 -21.15
C ARG A 39 -12.76 -7.92 -21.51
N GLU A 40 -12.58 -9.21 -21.28
CA GLU A 40 -13.62 -10.22 -21.52
C GLU A 40 -14.87 -9.97 -20.65
N LEU A 41 -14.68 -9.66 -19.36
CA LEU A 41 -15.78 -9.39 -18.43
C LEU A 41 -16.69 -8.23 -18.85
N PHE A 42 -16.12 -7.24 -19.55
CA PHE A 42 -16.84 -6.03 -19.93
C PHE A 42 -17.07 -5.89 -21.45
N LYS A 43 -16.80 -6.95 -22.22
CA LYS A 43 -16.86 -6.95 -23.69
C LYS A 43 -18.21 -6.45 -24.24
N ASP A 44 -19.31 -6.81 -23.58
CA ASP A 44 -20.66 -6.51 -24.07
C ASP A 44 -21.15 -5.10 -23.70
N LEU A 45 -20.42 -4.35 -22.87
CA LEU A 45 -20.87 -3.03 -22.40
C LEU A 45 -20.68 -1.90 -23.43
N HIS A 46 -19.91 -2.10 -24.51
CA HIS A 46 -19.71 -1.10 -25.59
C HIS A 46 -19.41 0.33 -25.10
N VAL A 47 -18.73 0.48 -23.95
CA VAL A 47 -18.30 1.76 -23.38
C VAL A 47 -16.78 1.81 -23.29
N ASP A 48 -16.20 3.01 -23.27
CA ASP A 48 -14.76 3.15 -23.05
C ASP A 48 -14.40 2.64 -21.64
N MET A 49 -13.65 1.53 -21.62
CA MET A 49 -13.23 0.87 -20.39
C MET A 49 -11.86 1.33 -19.90
N SER A 50 -11.20 2.27 -20.58
CA SER A 50 -9.83 2.70 -20.26
C SER A 50 -9.68 3.12 -18.79
N ALA A 51 -10.64 3.88 -18.25
CA ALA A 51 -10.66 4.28 -16.85
C ALA A 51 -10.82 3.08 -15.89
N VAL A 52 -11.66 2.11 -16.23
CA VAL A 52 -11.89 0.90 -15.42
C VAL A 52 -10.65 0.01 -15.43
N GLU A 53 -10.03 -0.18 -16.59
CA GLU A 53 -8.77 -0.93 -16.72
C GLU A 53 -7.66 -0.27 -15.87
N ALA A 54 -7.49 1.05 -15.98
CA ALA A 54 -6.48 1.78 -15.25
C ALA A 54 -6.70 1.74 -13.72
N LEU A 55 -7.92 1.98 -13.24
CA LEU A 55 -8.24 1.92 -11.81
C LEU A 55 -8.15 0.49 -11.26
N GLY A 56 -8.55 -0.50 -12.06
CA GLY A 56 -8.39 -1.92 -11.73
C GLY A 56 -6.91 -2.30 -11.57
N ALA A 57 -6.08 -1.92 -12.54
CA ALA A 57 -4.63 -2.15 -12.50
C ALA A 57 -3.98 -1.49 -11.27
N LEU A 58 -4.35 -0.24 -10.96
CA LEU A 58 -3.86 0.44 -9.76
C LEU A 58 -4.23 -0.31 -8.48
N LYS A 59 -5.47 -0.79 -8.36
CA LYS A 59 -5.92 -1.55 -7.19
C LYS A 59 -5.14 -2.85 -7.01
N ILE A 60 -4.91 -3.57 -8.10
CA ILE A 60 -4.15 -4.83 -8.10
C ILE A 60 -2.69 -4.57 -7.71
N ALA A 61 -2.05 -3.58 -8.34
CA ALA A 61 -0.67 -3.20 -8.02
C ALA A 61 -0.53 -2.75 -6.56
N GLY A 62 -1.46 -1.93 -6.06
CA GLY A 62 -1.48 -1.51 -4.65
C GLY A 62 -1.64 -2.68 -3.68
N HIS A 63 -2.47 -3.67 -4.02
CA HIS A 63 -2.58 -4.89 -3.22
C HIS A 63 -1.29 -5.70 -3.20
N MET A 64 -0.65 -5.90 -4.35
CA MET A 64 0.63 -6.63 -4.45
C MET A 64 1.76 -5.92 -3.71
N LEU A 65 1.81 -4.59 -3.78
CA LEU A 65 2.72 -3.77 -2.99
C LEU A 65 2.53 -4.03 -1.49
N GLY A 66 1.29 -4.03 -1.01
CA GLY A 66 0.98 -4.32 0.39
C GLY A 66 1.44 -5.72 0.82
N LEU A 67 1.22 -6.74 -0.02
CA LEU A 67 1.67 -8.11 0.27
C LEU A 67 3.20 -8.22 0.33
N LEU A 68 3.92 -7.54 -0.56
CA LEU A 68 5.38 -7.51 -0.54
C LEU A 68 5.92 -6.79 0.70
N GLN A 69 5.29 -5.68 1.09
CA GLN A 69 5.63 -4.98 2.33
C GLN A 69 5.38 -5.83 3.59
N GLU A 70 4.27 -6.56 3.64
CA GLU A 70 3.97 -7.46 4.76
C GLU A 70 4.99 -8.61 4.83
N ARG A 71 5.25 -9.29 3.71
CA ARG A 71 6.28 -10.35 3.63
C ARG A 71 7.66 -9.85 4.05
N TRP A 72 8.00 -8.62 3.66
CA TRP A 72 9.23 -7.99 4.08
C TRP A 72 9.28 -7.79 5.60
N ALA A 73 8.21 -7.26 6.19
CA ALA A 73 8.13 -7.10 7.64
C ALA A 73 8.19 -8.43 8.40
N GLU A 74 7.51 -9.47 7.88
CA GLU A 74 7.47 -10.82 8.46
C GLU A 74 8.85 -11.48 8.52
N ARG A 75 9.70 -11.29 7.49
CA ARG A 75 11.11 -11.74 7.52
C ARG A 75 11.90 -11.17 8.70
N HIS A 76 11.45 -10.04 9.24
CA HIS A 76 12.02 -9.40 10.42
C HIS A 76 11.17 -9.59 11.68
N GLY A 77 10.21 -10.53 11.70
CA GLY A 77 9.36 -10.80 12.85
C GLY A 77 8.42 -9.62 13.22
N LEU A 78 8.21 -8.70 12.29
CA LEU A 78 7.35 -7.53 12.43
C LEU A 78 6.11 -7.69 11.55
N THR A 79 5.11 -6.84 11.79
CA THR A 79 4.04 -6.60 10.81
C THR A 79 4.34 -5.33 10.03
N GLN A 80 3.72 -5.14 8.86
CA GLN A 80 3.92 -3.93 8.05
C GLN A 80 3.65 -2.65 8.85
N GLY A 81 2.58 -2.62 9.65
CA GLY A 81 2.25 -1.47 10.49
C GLY A 81 3.28 -1.20 11.59
N ARG A 82 3.81 -2.23 12.24
CA ARG A 82 4.86 -2.07 13.27
C ARG A 82 6.17 -1.58 12.65
N LEU A 83 6.53 -2.12 11.50
CA LEU A 83 7.69 -1.66 10.74
C LEU A 83 7.52 -0.18 10.31
N GLY A 84 6.32 0.20 9.87
CA GLY A 84 5.98 1.58 9.51
C GLY A 84 6.16 2.57 10.67
N VAL A 85 5.71 2.22 11.87
CA VAL A 85 5.93 3.03 13.09
C VAL A 85 7.42 3.20 13.38
N LEU A 86 8.18 2.10 13.39
CA LEU A 86 9.63 2.14 13.65
C LEU A 86 10.35 3.01 12.61
N PHE A 87 10.02 2.86 11.33
CA PHE A 87 10.60 3.64 10.25
C PHE A 87 10.29 5.14 10.40
N ARG A 88 9.03 5.49 10.72
CA ARG A 88 8.62 6.88 10.88
C ARG A 88 9.35 7.54 12.05
N LEU A 89 9.44 6.86 13.19
CA LEU A 89 10.20 7.35 14.35
C LEU A 89 11.71 7.44 14.06
N TYR A 90 12.26 6.51 13.29
CA TYR A 90 13.67 6.55 12.90
C TYR A 90 14.01 7.78 12.06
N ARG A 91 13.13 8.15 11.13
CA ARG A 91 13.34 9.28 10.20
C ARG A 91 12.97 10.63 10.79
N CYS A 92 11.96 10.69 11.64
CA CYS A 92 11.37 11.94 12.13
C CYS A 92 11.60 12.21 13.61
N GLY A 93 12.21 11.27 14.35
CA GLY A 93 12.40 11.36 15.80
C GLY A 93 11.13 11.00 16.56
N ASP A 94 11.01 11.54 17.77
CA ASP A 94 9.83 11.31 18.62
C ASP A 94 8.60 11.93 17.96
N ILE A 95 7.46 11.23 17.92
CA ILE A 95 6.24 11.72 17.24
C ILE A 95 5.00 11.47 18.12
N PRO A 96 4.07 12.44 18.23
CA PRO A 96 2.79 12.22 18.89
C PRO A 96 2.03 11.04 18.27
N LEU A 97 1.33 10.25 19.09
CA LEU A 97 0.58 9.10 18.56
C LEU A 97 -0.52 9.52 17.56
N GLY A 98 -1.12 10.70 17.75
CA GLY A 98 -2.08 11.27 16.79
C GLY A 98 -1.45 11.55 15.43
N ASP A 99 -0.23 12.08 15.41
CA ASP A 99 0.49 12.38 14.18
C ASP A 99 0.96 11.10 13.49
N LEU A 100 1.39 10.08 14.24
CA LEU A 100 1.65 8.75 13.68
C LEU A 100 0.42 8.15 12.99
N ALA A 101 -0.78 8.38 13.55
CA ALA A 101 -2.03 7.90 12.95
C ALA A 101 -2.31 8.58 11.62
N LEU A 102 -2.11 9.90 11.56
CA LEU A 102 -2.28 10.66 10.33
C LEU A 102 -1.23 10.29 9.28
N ASP A 103 0.04 10.21 9.66
CA ASP A 103 1.16 9.94 8.76
C ASP A 103 1.11 8.54 8.13
N LEU A 104 0.64 7.54 8.89
CA LEU A 104 0.55 6.15 8.45
C LEU A 104 -0.85 5.78 7.93
N ASP A 105 -1.76 6.75 7.82
CA ASP A 105 -3.17 6.55 7.44
C ASP A 105 -3.86 5.44 8.25
N TYR A 106 -3.64 5.46 9.57
CA TYR A 106 -4.22 4.52 10.52
C TYR A 106 -5.20 5.19 11.45
N THR A 107 -6.13 4.40 11.98
CA THR A 107 -6.99 4.88 13.07
C THR A 107 -6.17 5.07 14.34
N PRO A 108 -6.55 6.02 15.23
CA PRO A 108 -5.87 6.20 16.51
C PRO A 108 -5.80 4.91 17.34
N ARG A 109 -6.88 4.12 17.31
CA ARG A 109 -6.93 2.81 18.00
C ARG A 109 -5.89 1.83 17.43
N ASN A 110 -5.72 1.78 16.11
CA ASN A 110 -4.72 0.92 15.48
C ASN A 110 -3.30 1.34 15.90
N ILE A 111 -2.98 2.63 15.85
CA ILE A 111 -1.68 3.14 16.29
C ILE A 111 -1.40 2.79 17.74
N THR A 112 -2.35 3.00 18.65
CA THR A 112 -2.16 2.65 20.06
C THR A 112 -1.78 1.18 20.20
N GLY A 113 -2.49 0.27 19.52
CA GLY A 113 -2.16 -1.15 19.53
C GLY A 113 -0.77 -1.45 18.96
N LEU A 114 -0.40 -0.86 17.82
CA LEU A 114 0.93 -1.04 17.23
C LEU A 114 2.05 -0.58 18.18
N VAL A 115 1.87 0.57 18.82
CA VAL A 115 2.83 1.11 19.79
C VAL A 115 2.87 0.26 21.07
N ASP A 116 1.74 -0.26 21.56
CA ASP A 116 1.70 -1.16 22.72
C ASP A 116 2.53 -2.42 22.48
N HIS A 117 2.42 -3.01 21.28
CA HIS A 117 3.20 -4.18 20.90
C HIS A 117 4.70 -3.85 20.81
N LEU A 118 5.06 -2.73 20.16
CA LEU A 118 6.45 -2.30 20.04
C LEU A 118 7.09 -1.94 21.39
N GLU A 119 6.30 -1.40 22.32
CA GLU A 119 6.73 -1.09 23.68
C GLU A 119 6.95 -2.36 24.50
N ARG A 120 6.04 -3.34 24.38
CA ARG A 120 6.24 -4.67 24.97
C ARG A 120 7.49 -5.37 24.43
N ASP A 121 7.78 -5.21 23.14
CA ASP A 121 8.97 -5.75 22.48
C ASP A 121 10.24 -4.95 22.83
N GLY A 122 10.13 -3.87 23.63
CA GLY A 122 11.25 -3.03 24.06
C GLY A 122 11.85 -2.15 22.96
N LEU A 123 11.15 -1.99 21.83
CA LEU A 123 11.62 -1.24 20.65
C LEU A 123 11.19 0.24 20.68
N VAL A 124 10.07 0.53 21.34
CA VAL A 124 9.52 1.88 21.49
C VAL A 124 9.24 2.16 22.96
N GLU A 125 9.29 3.42 23.36
CA GLU A 125 8.81 3.90 24.65
C GLU A 125 7.90 5.11 24.45
N ARG A 126 6.93 5.29 25.36
CA ARG A 126 6.10 6.49 25.41
C ARG A 126 6.70 7.54 26.33
N VAL A 127 6.80 8.76 25.82
CA VAL A 127 7.33 9.90 26.57
C VAL A 127 6.30 11.03 26.59
N PRO A 128 6.19 11.79 27.70
CA PRO A 128 5.34 12.96 27.75
C PRO A 128 5.76 13.98 26.69
N ASP A 129 4.80 14.63 26.04
CA ASP A 129 5.13 15.76 25.18
C ASP A 129 5.54 16.97 26.05
N SER A 130 6.71 17.53 25.76
CA SER A 130 7.23 18.71 26.46
C SER A 130 6.39 19.97 26.21
N SER A 131 5.65 20.02 25.11
CA SER A 131 4.81 21.16 24.70
C SER A 131 3.35 21.02 25.14
N ASP A 132 2.84 19.79 25.26
CA ASP A 132 1.50 19.49 25.76
C ASP A 132 1.51 18.25 26.66
N ARG A 133 1.44 18.45 27.98
CA ARG A 133 1.47 17.35 28.96
C ARG A 133 0.30 16.36 28.84
N ARG A 134 -0.74 16.68 28.06
CA ARG A 134 -1.87 15.77 27.75
C ARG A 134 -1.58 14.86 26.55
N SER A 135 -0.55 15.18 25.78
CA SER A 135 -0.11 14.42 24.61
C SER A 135 1.04 13.47 24.97
N ILE A 136 1.05 12.32 24.31
CA ILE A 136 2.09 11.29 24.45
C ILE A 136 2.77 11.12 23.10
N ARG A 137 4.10 11.09 23.12
CA ARG A 137 4.93 10.82 21.97
C ARG A 137 5.47 9.39 22.05
N ALA A 138 5.55 8.72 20.91
CA ALA A 138 6.34 7.51 20.79
C ALA A 138 7.80 7.89 20.48
N ARG A 139 8.75 7.17 21.05
CA ARG A 139 10.19 7.33 20.88
C ARG A 139 10.83 5.96 20.65
N LEU A 140 11.83 5.88 19.78
CA LEU A 140 12.64 4.66 19.67
C LEU A 140 13.53 4.49 20.89
N THR A 141 13.54 3.29 21.45
CA THR A 141 14.60 2.89 22.37
C THR A 141 15.91 2.68 21.60
N LYS A 142 17.02 2.48 22.30
CA LYS A 142 18.29 2.07 21.68
C LYS A 142 18.12 0.78 20.86
N ALA A 143 17.44 -0.22 21.42
CA ALA A 143 17.17 -1.49 20.74
C ALA A 143 16.28 -1.30 19.51
N GLY A 144 15.25 -0.45 19.59
CA GLY A 144 14.40 -0.10 18.45
C GLY A 144 15.17 0.54 17.31
N ARG A 145 16.09 1.46 17.63
CA ARG A 145 16.97 2.11 16.66
C ARG A 145 17.90 1.11 15.97
N GLU A 146 18.59 0.28 16.74
CA GLU A 146 19.47 -0.76 16.18
C GLU A 146 18.68 -1.74 15.30
N ARG A 147 17.46 -2.09 15.72
CA ARG A 147 16.58 -3.00 14.97
C ARG A 147 16.19 -2.42 13.61
N ILE A 148 15.71 -1.19 13.56
CA ILE A 148 15.26 -0.57 12.30
C ILE A 148 16.43 -0.24 11.37
N GLU A 149 17.60 0.10 11.90
CA GLU A 149 18.82 0.27 11.12
C GLU A 149 19.24 -1.02 10.41
N ALA A 150 19.18 -2.15 11.11
CA ALA A 150 19.46 -3.47 10.52
C ALA A 150 18.48 -3.81 9.40
N VAL A 151 17.17 -3.61 9.63
CA VAL A 151 16.13 -3.83 8.62
C VAL A 151 16.34 -2.92 7.40
N TRP A 152 16.68 -1.65 7.62
CA TRP A 152 16.92 -0.70 6.55
C TRP A 152 18.10 -1.11 5.68
N LYS A 153 19.22 -1.52 6.29
CA LYS A 153 20.43 -1.93 5.57
C LYS A 153 20.18 -3.12 4.63
N GLU A 154 19.27 -4.03 5.00
CA GLU A 154 18.89 -5.17 4.17
C GLU A 154 17.86 -4.81 3.08
N GLY A 155 17.02 -3.80 3.36
CA GLY A 155 15.85 -3.46 2.54
C GLY A 155 16.08 -2.49 1.39
N VAL A 156 17.22 -1.81 1.32
CA VAL A 156 17.52 -0.86 0.23
C VAL A 156 17.42 -1.55 -1.13
N ASP A 157 17.77 -2.83 -1.24
CA ASP A 157 17.81 -3.51 -2.54
C ASP A 157 16.45 -4.14 -2.94
N HIS A 158 15.65 -4.59 -1.97
CA HIS A 158 14.41 -5.34 -2.25
C HIS A 158 13.19 -4.45 -2.56
N GLN A 159 13.17 -3.19 -2.10
CA GLN A 159 12.02 -2.30 -2.35
C GLN A 159 11.90 -1.85 -3.82
N PHE A 160 12.95 -2.05 -4.63
CA PHE A 160 12.99 -1.61 -6.02
C PHE A 160 12.60 -2.70 -7.03
N GLU A 161 12.39 -3.96 -6.59
CA GLU A 161 12.06 -5.07 -7.51
C GLU A 161 10.75 -4.85 -8.28
N MET A 162 9.73 -4.27 -7.64
CA MET A 162 8.45 -4.00 -8.33
C MET A 162 8.57 -2.97 -9.46
N VAL A 163 9.61 -2.15 -9.46
CA VAL A 163 9.86 -1.13 -10.48
C VAL A 163 11.01 -1.52 -11.40
N GLU A 164 11.44 -2.78 -11.34
CA GLU A 164 12.46 -3.30 -12.26
C GLU A 164 12.01 -3.13 -13.72
N GLY A 165 12.92 -2.64 -14.56
CA GLY A 165 12.66 -2.36 -15.96
C GLY A 165 11.96 -1.01 -16.25
N PHE A 166 11.64 -0.21 -15.23
CA PHE A 166 11.05 1.11 -15.43
C PHE A 166 12.14 2.14 -15.73
N SER A 167 11.94 2.96 -16.75
CA SER A 167 12.78 4.13 -17.00
C SER A 167 12.52 5.23 -15.96
N LYS A 168 13.40 6.25 -15.90
CA LYS A 168 13.18 7.42 -15.05
C LYS A 168 11.88 8.17 -15.40
N ASP A 169 11.52 8.18 -16.68
CA ASP A 169 10.29 8.80 -17.17
C ASP A 169 9.07 7.98 -16.76
N ASP A 170 9.13 6.63 -16.83
CA ASP A 170 8.06 5.77 -16.35
C ASP A 170 7.77 5.99 -14.86
N LEU A 171 8.82 6.07 -14.04
CA LEU A 171 8.71 6.36 -12.61
C LEU A 171 8.13 7.75 -12.34
N ALA A 172 8.56 8.75 -13.11
CA ALA A 172 8.03 10.11 -12.99
C ALA A 172 6.55 10.18 -13.39
N GLN A 173 6.17 9.51 -14.47
CA GLN A 173 4.81 9.45 -14.96
C GLN A 173 3.90 8.67 -14.01
N LEU A 174 4.34 7.52 -13.49
CA LEU A 174 3.62 6.74 -12.49
C LEU A 174 3.33 7.58 -11.24
N ARG A 175 4.36 8.25 -10.70
CA ARG A 175 4.20 9.17 -9.56
C ARG A 175 3.18 10.26 -9.88
N HIS A 176 3.30 10.90 -11.04
CA HIS A 176 2.40 11.98 -11.45
C HIS A 176 0.95 11.53 -11.50
N LEU A 177 0.65 10.42 -12.20
CA LEU A 177 -0.71 9.91 -12.37
C LEU A 177 -1.32 9.48 -11.04
N CYS A 178 -0.57 8.77 -10.19
CA CYS A 178 -1.03 8.39 -8.85
C CYS A 178 -1.37 9.61 -7.98
N LEU A 179 -0.53 10.65 -8.01
CA LEU A 179 -0.80 11.88 -7.25
C LEU A 179 -1.99 12.67 -7.82
N GLN A 180 -2.20 12.66 -9.13
CA GLN A 180 -3.41 13.24 -9.74
C GLN A 180 -4.68 12.52 -9.27
N LEU A 181 -4.65 11.19 -9.14
CA LEU A 181 -5.77 10.43 -8.57
C LEU A 181 -6.04 10.85 -7.12
N VAL A 182 -5.01 11.08 -6.30
CA VAL A 182 -5.17 11.59 -4.93
C VAL A 182 -5.81 12.98 -4.93
N VAL A 183 -5.35 13.90 -5.78
CA VAL A 183 -5.93 15.24 -5.92
C VAL A 183 -7.41 15.17 -6.30
N ASN A 184 -7.77 14.31 -7.24
CA ASN A 184 -9.15 14.13 -7.68
C ASN A 184 -10.00 13.49 -6.57
N ALA A 185 -9.50 12.46 -5.89
CA ALA A 185 -10.21 11.80 -4.81
C ALA A 185 -10.48 12.74 -3.62
N ARG A 186 -9.54 13.63 -3.28
CA ARG A 186 -9.75 14.62 -2.21
C ARG A 186 -10.90 15.58 -2.52
N LYS A 187 -11.00 16.07 -3.76
CA LYS A 187 -12.12 16.90 -4.22
C LYS A 187 -13.46 16.19 -4.02
N GLU A 188 -13.55 14.94 -4.43
CA GLU A 188 -14.77 14.12 -4.28
C GLU A 188 -15.12 13.85 -2.81
N LEU A 189 -14.11 13.65 -1.96
CA LEU A 189 -14.30 13.41 -0.52
C LEU A 189 -14.53 14.69 0.30
N GLY A 190 -14.56 15.86 -0.35
CA GLY A 190 -14.73 17.16 0.32
C GLY A 190 -13.58 17.51 1.28
N LYS A 191 -12.37 17.03 0.99
CA LYS A 191 -11.14 17.26 1.78
C LYS A 191 -10.16 18.18 1.05
#